data_AF-A0A0K9XW73-F1
#
_entry.id   AF-A0A0K9XW73-F1
#
_cell.length_a   1.000
_cell.length_b   1.000
_cell.length_c   1.000
_cell.angle_alpha   90.00
_cell.angle_beta   90.00
_cell.angle_gamma   90.00
#
_symmetry.space_group_name_H-M   'P 1'
#
loop_
_entity.id
_entity.type
_entity.pdbx_description
1 polymer ?
#
loop_
_entity_poly.entity_id
_entity_poly.type
_entity_poly.pdbx_seq_one_letter_code
_entity_poly.pdbx_strand_id
1 'polypeptide(L)'
;MNNNIFPCLWYDGDAKESADFYCQVFGGTITTDTPVVLNIEFFGQKLMLLNGGPQFKKNASVSFMVLCETEEEVEKYWSPLSENGLVLMELGEYPWSKKYGWVRDRFGVTWQVYLGEKQGEQKIIPTLMFIHENNGKAMEAMELYTEVFPNSKIGNVLKYGDGVGNESHEIPENVQHAHFEIDDYSFFCMDNSYDHEFDFNEGISIVVMTDNQEQTDHLWDSLTKDGGRESMCGWLKDKFGMSWQIVPKKLIQLMNDPHQEKAQKVVQAMMKMQKIVISDLEEAYNS
;
A
#
# COMPACT_ATOMS: atom_id res chain seq x y z
N MET A 1 -1.42 15.37 7.68
CA MET A 1 -1.22 14.04 7.07
C MET A 1 -0.39 14.14 5.78
N ASN A 2 0.67 13.33 5.64
CA ASN A 2 1.46 13.25 4.40
C ASN A 2 0.68 12.49 3.32
N ASN A 3 0.47 13.12 2.16
CA ASN A 3 -0.23 12.53 1.01
C ASN A 3 0.71 12.28 -0.20
N ASN A 4 2.03 12.33 0.03
CA ASN A 4 3.04 11.92 -0.94
C ASN A 4 3.27 10.41 -0.93
N ILE A 5 2.86 9.71 0.15
CA ILE A 5 2.87 8.25 0.23
C ILE A 5 1.43 7.76 0.27
N PHE A 6 1.08 6.83 -0.60
CA PHE A 6 -0.26 6.25 -0.62
C PHE A 6 -0.28 4.89 -1.35
N PRO A 7 -1.24 4.01 -1.04
CA PRO A 7 -1.34 2.72 -1.71
C PRO A 7 -1.94 2.87 -3.11
N CYS A 8 -1.54 1.97 -4.00
CA CYS A 8 -2.13 1.76 -5.31
C CYS A 8 -2.63 0.31 -5.42
N LEU A 9 -3.88 0.17 -5.84
CA LEU A 9 -4.56 -1.10 -6.04
C LEU A 9 -4.69 -1.40 -7.54
N TRP A 10 -4.25 -2.59 -7.96
CA TRP A 10 -4.36 -3.05 -9.34
C TRP A 10 -5.75 -3.65 -9.64
N TYR A 11 -6.29 -3.31 -10.81
CA TYR A 11 -7.60 -3.73 -11.32
C TYR A 11 -7.55 -4.13 -12.79
N ASP A 12 -8.59 -4.85 -13.22
CA ASP A 12 -8.82 -5.30 -14.59
C ASP A 12 -10.07 -4.64 -15.19
N GLY A 13 -10.08 -3.30 -15.19
CA GLY A 13 -11.17 -2.50 -15.78
C GLY A 13 -12.33 -2.17 -14.83
N ASP A 14 -12.36 -2.74 -13.64
CA ASP A 14 -13.42 -2.61 -12.62
C ASP A 14 -13.10 -1.57 -11.52
N ALA A 15 -12.01 -0.81 -11.64
CA ALA A 15 -11.59 0.17 -10.64
C ALA A 15 -12.66 1.22 -10.29
N LYS A 16 -13.51 1.64 -11.25
CA LYS A 16 -14.56 2.64 -11.00
C LYS A 16 -15.63 2.14 -10.03
N GLU A 17 -16.06 0.90 -10.17
CA GLU A 17 -17.06 0.31 -9.27
C GLU A 17 -16.50 0.21 -7.84
N SER A 18 -15.24 -0.20 -7.73
CA SER A 18 -14.54 -0.27 -6.45
C SER A 18 -14.33 1.12 -5.81
N ALA A 19 -13.98 2.12 -6.61
CA ALA A 19 -13.87 3.52 -6.16
C ALA A 19 -15.19 4.07 -5.61
N ASP A 20 -16.29 3.87 -6.33
CA ASP A 20 -17.63 4.31 -5.90
C ASP A 20 -18.03 3.61 -4.59
N PHE A 21 -17.77 2.30 -4.51
CA PHE A 21 -18.04 1.51 -3.31
C PHE A 21 -17.25 2.04 -2.09
N TYR A 22 -15.93 2.23 -2.20
CA TYR A 22 -15.15 2.73 -1.06
C TYR A 22 -15.52 4.17 -0.67
N CYS A 23 -15.84 5.03 -1.64
CA CYS A 23 -16.35 6.37 -1.34
C CYS A 23 -17.69 6.31 -0.58
N GLN A 24 -18.58 5.39 -0.95
CA GLN A 24 -19.84 5.18 -0.24
C GLN A 24 -19.64 4.63 1.17
N VAL A 25 -18.77 3.63 1.35
CA VAL A 25 -18.53 2.97 2.64
C VAL A 25 -17.82 3.90 3.63
N PHE A 26 -16.74 4.55 3.18
CA PHE A 26 -15.88 5.36 4.04
C PHE A 26 -16.23 6.85 4.06
N GLY A 27 -17.14 7.31 3.20
CA GLY A 27 -17.48 8.73 3.09
C GLY A 27 -16.39 9.54 2.38
N GLY A 28 -15.99 9.07 1.20
CA GLY A 28 -14.93 9.65 0.38
C GLY A 28 -15.41 10.32 -0.89
N THR A 29 -14.46 10.81 -1.68
CA THR A 29 -14.69 11.40 -3.00
C THR A 29 -13.68 10.92 -4.02
N ILE A 30 -14.11 10.76 -5.27
CA ILE A 30 -13.21 10.55 -6.41
C ILE A 30 -12.59 11.89 -6.80
N THR A 31 -11.27 11.99 -6.71
CA THR A 31 -10.48 13.20 -7.03
C THR A 31 -9.81 13.14 -8.39
N THR A 32 -9.70 11.94 -8.99
CA THR A 32 -9.26 11.74 -10.36
C THR A 32 -10.05 10.58 -10.96
N ASP A 33 -10.55 10.75 -12.17
CA ASP A 33 -11.32 9.73 -12.89
C ASP A 33 -10.87 9.70 -14.35
N THR A 34 -10.01 8.74 -14.67
CA THR A 34 -9.55 8.47 -16.03
C THR A 34 -9.73 6.97 -16.32
N PRO A 35 -9.75 6.54 -17.59
CA PRO A 35 -9.88 5.12 -17.91
C PRO A 35 -8.81 4.21 -17.29
N VAL A 36 -7.61 4.75 -17.06
CA VAL A 36 -6.46 4.00 -16.53
C VAL A 36 -6.31 4.18 -15.02
N VAL A 37 -6.48 5.40 -14.51
CA VAL A 37 -6.23 5.76 -13.11
C VAL A 37 -7.43 6.44 -12.50
N LEU A 38 -7.80 5.98 -11.30
CA LEU A 38 -8.68 6.69 -10.39
C LEU A 38 -7.93 7.02 -9.10
N ASN A 39 -8.18 8.20 -8.56
CA ASN A 39 -7.78 8.54 -7.20
C ASN A 39 -9.02 8.80 -6.39
N ILE A 40 -9.08 8.21 -5.20
CA ILE A 40 -10.11 8.50 -4.20
C ILE A 40 -9.45 9.04 -2.94
N GLU A 41 -10.20 9.87 -2.22
CA GLU A 41 -9.79 10.42 -0.93
C GLU A 41 -10.87 10.15 0.10
N PHE A 42 -10.48 9.58 1.24
CA PHE A 42 -11.33 9.37 2.41
C PHE A 42 -10.46 9.40 3.67
N PHE A 43 -11.02 9.92 4.77
CA PHE A 43 -10.26 10.19 6.01
C PHE A 43 -9.00 11.07 5.84
N GLY A 44 -8.97 11.90 4.79
CA GLY A 44 -7.79 12.71 4.43
C GLY A 44 -6.64 11.91 3.79
N GLN A 45 -6.88 10.62 3.49
CA GLN A 45 -5.92 9.71 2.85
C GLN A 45 -6.27 9.48 1.39
N LYS A 46 -5.26 9.47 0.55
CA LYS A 46 -5.38 9.06 -0.85
C LYS A 46 -5.29 7.55 -1.01
N LEU A 47 -6.07 7.01 -1.94
CA LEU A 47 -5.92 5.66 -2.48
C LEU A 47 -6.00 5.74 -4.00
N MET A 48 -5.01 5.16 -4.68
CA MET A 48 -4.99 5.07 -6.13
C MET A 48 -5.52 3.71 -6.58
N LEU A 49 -6.33 3.69 -7.64
CA LEU A 49 -6.84 2.49 -8.29
C LEU A 49 -6.38 2.53 -9.75
N LEU A 50 -5.66 1.50 -10.17
CA LEU A 50 -5.02 1.40 -11.48
C LEU A 50 -5.61 0.25 -12.28
N ASN A 51 -6.26 0.57 -13.41
CA ASN A 51 -6.67 -0.41 -14.41
C ASN A 51 -5.47 -0.83 -15.26
N GLY A 52 -4.69 -1.80 -14.76
CA GLY A 52 -3.50 -2.31 -15.44
C GLY A 52 -3.72 -3.59 -16.25
N GLY A 53 -4.87 -4.27 -16.06
CA GLY A 53 -5.25 -5.49 -16.78
C GLY A 53 -5.23 -6.75 -15.91
N PRO A 54 -5.35 -7.96 -16.50
CA PRO A 54 -5.57 -9.21 -15.74
C PRO A 54 -4.29 -9.82 -15.13
N GLN A 55 -3.13 -9.19 -15.31
CA GLN A 55 -1.82 -9.78 -15.02
C GLN A 55 -1.58 -9.99 -13.52
N PHE A 56 -2.11 -9.10 -12.69
CA PHE A 56 -1.88 -9.12 -11.25
C PHE A 56 -3.19 -9.11 -10.47
N LYS A 57 -3.19 -9.86 -9.37
CA LYS A 57 -4.32 -9.94 -8.44
C LYS A 57 -3.84 -9.58 -7.05
N LYS A 58 -4.62 -8.70 -6.41
CA LYS A 58 -4.49 -8.37 -4.99
C LYS A 58 -4.64 -9.65 -4.14
N ASN A 59 -3.92 -9.71 -3.04
CA ASN A 59 -3.96 -10.82 -2.09
C ASN A 59 -3.75 -10.30 -0.65
N ALA A 60 -3.62 -11.19 0.33
CA ALA A 60 -3.55 -10.82 1.74
C ALA A 60 -2.13 -10.48 2.25
N SER A 61 -1.09 -10.57 1.40
CA SER A 61 0.27 -10.10 1.75
C SER A 61 0.31 -8.62 2.09
N VAL A 62 -0.57 -7.81 1.49
CA VAL A 62 -0.86 -6.45 1.92
C VAL A 62 -2.34 -6.33 2.22
N SER A 63 -2.67 -5.92 3.44
CA SER A 63 -4.03 -5.63 3.86
C SER A 63 -4.13 -4.22 4.42
N PHE A 64 -5.35 -3.74 4.64
CA PHE A 64 -5.60 -2.38 5.11
C PHE A 64 -6.37 -2.42 6.43
N MET A 65 -5.69 -2.05 7.52
CA MET A 65 -6.33 -1.95 8.83
C MET A 65 -7.09 -0.63 8.94
N VAL A 66 -8.39 -0.72 9.18
CA VAL A 66 -9.28 0.40 9.45
C VAL A 66 -9.44 0.53 10.96
N LEU A 67 -8.89 1.61 11.52
CA LEU A 67 -9.01 1.90 12.95
C LEU A 67 -10.38 2.54 13.24
N CYS A 68 -11.19 1.84 14.01
CA CYS A 68 -12.50 2.28 14.47
C CYS A 68 -12.44 2.62 15.95
N GLU A 69 -12.91 3.81 16.32
CA GLU A 69 -12.92 4.25 17.72
C GLU A 69 -14.22 3.85 18.45
N THR A 70 -15.22 3.40 17.70
CA THR A 70 -16.50 2.92 18.23
C THR A 70 -16.94 1.62 17.57
N GLU A 71 -17.75 0.83 18.28
CA GLU A 71 -18.36 -0.36 17.70
C GLU A 71 -19.32 -0.06 16.53
N GLU A 72 -19.94 1.13 16.53
CA GLU A 72 -20.79 1.56 15.42
C GLU A 72 -20.00 1.74 14.14
N GLU A 73 -18.80 2.33 14.22
CA GLU A 73 -17.89 2.44 13.07
C GLU A 73 -17.46 1.06 12.57
N VAL A 74 -17.17 0.13 13.48
CA VAL A 74 -16.84 -1.26 13.11
C VAL A 74 -17.96 -1.89 12.29
N GLU A 75 -19.19 -1.85 12.78
CA GLU A 75 -20.34 -2.45 12.07
C GLU A 75 -20.61 -1.75 10.73
N LYS A 76 -20.51 -0.41 10.72
CA LYS A 76 -20.69 0.40 9.51
C LYS A 76 -19.75 0.00 8.39
N TYR A 77 -18.48 -0.29 8.70
CA TYR A 77 -17.50 -0.68 7.67
C TYR A 77 -17.52 -2.19 7.42
N TRP A 78 -17.67 -3.01 8.45
CA TRP A 78 -17.66 -4.47 8.31
C TRP A 78 -18.78 -4.98 7.41
N SER A 79 -20.01 -4.52 7.62
CA SER A 79 -21.19 -5.01 6.90
C SER A 79 -21.04 -4.93 5.37
N PRO A 80 -20.71 -3.77 4.77
CA PRO A 80 -20.52 -3.70 3.31
C PRO A 80 -19.23 -4.37 2.83
N LEU A 81 -18.13 -4.34 3.60
CA LEU A 81 -16.86 -4.97 3.19
C LEU A 81 -16.94 -6.50 3.14
N SER A 82 -17.77 -7.10 4.01
CA SER A 82 -17.99 -8.55 4.06
C SER A 82 -19.06 -9.06 3.10
N GLU A 83 -19.90 -8.18 2.57
CA GLU A 83 -20.93 -8.56 1.60
C GLU A 83 -20.31 -9.08 0.29
N ASN A 84 -20.60 -10.35 -0.04
CA ASN A 84 -20.01 -11.07 -1.18
C ASN A 84 -18.47 -11.14 -1.16
N GLY A 85 -17.86 -10.93 0.00
CA GLY A 85 -16.44 -11.14 0.24
C GLY A 85 -16.13 -12.56 0.74
N LEU A 86 -14.86 -12.80 1.01
CA LEU A 86 -14.36 -13.96 1.75
C LEU A 86 -13.91 -13.50 3.13
N VAL A 87 -14.66 -13.88 4.16
CA VAL A 87 -14.26 -13.66 5.56
C VAL A 87 -13.09 -14.59 5.89
N LEU A 88 -11.96 -13.99 6.28
CA LEU A 88 -10.73 -14.68 6.67
C LEU A 88 -10.72 -14.93 8.19
N MET A 89 -11.19 -13.95 8.95
CA MET A 89 -11.46 -14.05 10.38
C MET A 89 -12.78 -13.35 10.69
N GLU A 90 -13.72 -14.08 11.30
CA GLU A 90 -15.05 -13.58 11.64
C GLU A 90 -14.98 -12.34 12.53
N LEU A 91 -15.95 -11.43 12.39
CA LEU A 91 -16.01 -10.27 13.27
C LEU A 91 -16.34 -10.72 14.70
N GLY A 92 -15.46 -10.44 15.65
CA GLY A 92 -15.64 -10.88 17.03
C GLY A 92 -14.54 -10.41 17.97
N GLU A 93 -14.58 -10.93 19.20
CA GLU A 93 -13.55 -10.70 20.21
C GLU A 93 -12.38 -11.66 20.02
N TYR A 94 -11.17 -11.11 20.05
CA TYR A 94 -9.90 -11.82 19.94
C TYR A 94 -8.95 -11.40 21.06
N PRO A 95 -7.89 -12.17 21.36
CA PRO A 95 -6.96 -11.82 22.45
C PRO A 95 -6.37 -10.41 22.39
N TRP A 96 -6.28 -9.81 21.19
CA TRP A 96 -5.70 -8.48 20.94
C TRP A 96 -6.74 -7.37 20.68
N SER A 97 -8.04 -7.68 20.61
CA SER A 97 -9.09 -6.67 20.39
C SER A 97 -10.47 -7.14 20.82
N LYS A 98 -11.25 -6.21 21.38
CA LYS A 98 -12.66 -6.44 21.71
C LYS A 98 -13.55 -6.66 20.49
N LYS A 99 -13.16 -6.12 19.33
CA LYS A 99 -13.89 -6.30 18.08
C LYS A 99 -12.93 -6.16 16.91
N TYR A 100 -12.63 -7.27 16.27
CA TYR A 100 -11.76 -7.36 15.12
C TYR A 100 -12.37 -8.29 14.08
N GLY A 101 -12.16 -7.99 12.81
CA GLY A 101 -12.53 -8.87 11.71
C GLY A 101 -11.59 -8.68 10.53
N TRP A 102 -11.38 -9.75 9.77
CA TRP A 102 -10.50 -9.74 8.61
C TRP A 102 -11.21 -10.33 7.41
N VAL A 103 -11.28 -9.57 6.33
CA VAL A 103 -12.08 -9.92 5.16
C VAL A 103 -11.38 -9.53 3.87
N ARG A 104 -11.49 -10.38 2.85
CA ARG A 104 -11.20 -10.01 1.47
C ARG A 104 -12.53 -9.63 0.81
N ASP A 105 -12.69 -8.37 0.44
CA ASP A 105 -13.93 -7.89 -0.16
C ASP A 105 -14.17 -8.44 -1.57
N ARG A 106 -15.32 -8.10 -2.16
CA ARG A 106 -15.70 -8.54 -3.51
C ARG A 106 -14.76 -8.09 -4.63
N PHE A 107 -13.90 -7.09 -4.37
CA PHE A 107 -12.90 -6.57 -5.32
C PHE A 107 -11.50 -7.18 -5.10
N GLY A 108 -11.38 -8.10 -4.13
CA GLY A 108 -10.13 -8.75 -3.78
C GLY A 108 -9.22 -7.92 -2.88
N VAL A 109 -9.68 -6.79 -2.34
CA VAL A 109 -8.92 -6.00 -1.36
C VAL A 109 -9.10 -6.61 0.02
N THR A 110 -8.00 -6.77 0.74
CA THR A 110 -8.00 -7.35 2.07
C THR A 110 -8.07 -6.26 3.13
N TRP A 111 -9.12 -6.26 3.95
CA TRP A 111 -9.40 -5.28 5.00
C TRP A 111 -9.39 -5.92 6.39
N GLN A 112 -8.79 -5.23 7.35
CA GLN A 112 -8.87 -5.56 8.77
C GLN A 112 -9.68 -4.46 9.47
N VAL A 113 -10.86 -4.76 10.01
CA VAL A 113 -11.66 -3.77 10.75
C VAL A 113 -11.36 -3.95 12.23
N TYR A 114 -10.78 -2.94 12.86
CA TYR A 114 -10.21 -3.05 14.20
C TYR A 114 -10.80 -1.99 15.14
N LEU A 115 -11.41 -2.43 16.24
CA LEU A 115 -11.80 -1.54 17.34
C LEU A 115 -10.59 -1.23 18.21
N GLY A 116 -10.19 0.03 18.24
CA GLY A 116 -9.16 0.53 19.14
C GLY A 116 -8.83 2.00 18.94
N GLU A 117 -7.99 2.51 19.82
CA GLU A 117 -7.58 3.92 19.80
C GLU A 117 -6.66 4.21 18.60
N LYS A 118 -6.93 5.33 17.94
CA LYS A 118 -6.12 5.79 16.83
C LYS A 118 -4.80 6.40 17.33
N GLN A 119 -3.66 5.87 16.88
CA GLN A 119 -2.33 6.37 17.24
C GLN A 119 -1.81 7.41 16.23
N GLY A 120 -2.65 8.36 15.80
CA GLY A 120 -2.26 9.43 14.87
C GLY A 120 -3.38 9.94 13.98
N GLU A 121 -3.04 10.58 12.86
CA GLU A 121 -4.01 11.08 11.87
C GLU A 121 -4.45 10.01 10.86
N GLN A 122 -3.74 8.90 10.74
CA GLN A 122 -4.05 7.82 9.80
C GLN A 122 -5.13 6.89 10.31
N LYS A 123 -6.22 6.70 9.53
CA LYS A 123 -7.30 5.77 9.86
C LYS A 123 -7.16 4.43 9.13
N ILE A 124 -6.56 4.45 7.93
CA ILE A 124 -6.27 3.26 7.12
C ILE A 124 -4.77 3.00 7.15
N ILE A 125 -4.34 1.90 7.75
CA ILE A 125 -2.92 1.55 7.88
C ILE A 125 -2.63 0.32 7.02
N PRO A 126 -1.81 0.43 5.95
CA PRO A 126 -1.34 -0.74 5.23
C PRO A 126 -0.58 -1.66 6.17
N THR A 127 -0.91 -2.94 6.13
CA THR A 127 -0.37 -3.99 6.97
C THR A 127 0.33 -5.01 6.08
N LEU A 128 1.65 -5.12 6.23
CA LEU A 128 2.51 -5.99 5.44
C LEU A 128 2.67 -7.34 6.13
N MET A 129 2.45 -8.42 5.40
CA MET A 129 2.61 -9.79 5.90
C MET A 129 3.79 -10.47 5.21
N PHE A 130 4.79 -10.82 6.00
CA PHE A 130 6.00 -11.49 5.56
C PHE A 130 5.85 -13.00 5.76
N ILE A 131 5.80 -13.75 4.64
CA ILE A 131 5.52 -15.19 4.58
C ILE A 131 6.57 -15.91 3.71
N HIS A 132 6.54 -17.24 3.70
CA HIS A 132 7.47 -18.09 2.94
C HIS A 132 8.95 -17.69 3.13
N GLU A 133 9.67 -17.38 2.05
CA GLU A 133 11.08 -16.97 2.08
C GLU A 133 11.31 -15.63 2.80
N ASN A 134 10.24 -14.87 3.04
CA ASN A 134 10.25 -13.62 3.78
C ASN A 134 9.84 -13.76 5.25
N ASN A 135 9.32 -14.91 5.68
CA ASN A 135 8.96 -15.11 7.09
C ASN A 135 10.19 -14.88 8.00
N GLY A 136 10.04 -14.01 9.01
CA GLY A 136 11.09 -13.57 9.93
C GLY A 136 11.85 -12.32 9.47
N LYS A 137 11.49 -11.73 8.32
CA LYS A 137 12.14 -10.54 7.77
C LYS A 137 11.39 -9.23 8.06
N ALA A 138 10.27 -9.26 8.78
CA ALA A 138 9.53 -8.02 9.08
C ALA A 138 10.39 -6.95 9.78
N MET A 139 11.24 -7.34 10.74
CA MET A 139 12.18 -6.40 11.39
C MET A 139 13.21 -5.84 10.39
N GLU A 140 13.84 -6.70 9.59
CA GLU A 140 14.81 -6.30 8.58
C GLU A 140 14.20 -5.31 7.57
N ALA A 141 12.94 -5.50 7.21
CA ALA A 141 12.21 -4.59 6.33
C ALA A 141 11.94 -3.23 6.99
N MET A 142 11.50 -3.21 8.25
CA MET A 142 11.33 -1.97 9.00
C MET A 142 12.64 -1.18 9.13
N GLU A 143 13.76 -1.84 9.42
CA GLU A 143 15.08 -1.22 9.49
C GLU A 143 15.46 -0.60 8.13
N LEU A 144 15.32 -1.35 7.04
CA LEU A 144 15.59 -0.83 5.69
C LEU A 144 14.72 0.40 5.39
N TYR A 145 13.41 0.29 5.57
CA TYR A 145 12.50 1.38 5.20
C TYR A 145 12.75 2.63 6.06
N THR A 146 13.00 2.46 7.36
CA THR A 146 13.26 3.62 8.24
C THR A 146 14.64 4.24 8.04
N GLU A 147 15.60 3.51 7.46
CA GLU A 147 16.88 4.06 7.00
C GLU A 147 16.74 4.82 5.67
N VAL A 148 15.96 4.29 4.73
CA VAL A 148 15.84 4.82 3.36
C VAL A 148 14.99 6.09 3.30
N PHE A 149 13.86 6.11 4.01
CA PHE A 149 12.90 7.21 3.96
C PHE A 149 13.19 8.25 5.05
N PRO A 150 13.07 9.57 4.76
CA PRO A 150 13.22 10.61 5.78
C PRO A 150 12.07 10.55 6.78
N ASN A 151 12.22 11.20 7.96
CA ASN A 151 11.19 11.30 8.99
C ASN A 151 10.52 9.95 9.34
N SER A 152 11.35 8.91 9.42
CA SER A 152 10.91 7.54 9.63
C SER A 152 11.30 7.05 11.02
N LYS A 153 10.50 6.15 11.59
CA LYS A 153 10.81 5.53 12.88
C LYS A 153 10.15 4.17 13.01
N ILE A 154 10.82 3.27 13.72
CA ILE A 154 10.20 2.02 14.19
C ILE A 154 9.46 2.33 15.49
N GLY A 155 8.20 1.94 15.56
CA GLY A 155 7.33 2.09 16.72
C GLY A 155 7.38 0.86 17.62
N ASN A 156 6.22 0.48 18.16
CA ASN A 156 6.10 -0.70 19.00
C ASN A 156 6.26 -1.98 18.18
N VAL A 157 7.01 -2.93 18.74
CA VAL A 157 7.22 -4.26 18.16
C VAL A 157 6.83 -5.30 19.18
N LEU A 158 5.83 -6.11 18.85
CA LEU A 158 5.41 -7.28 19.60
C LEU A 158 5.89 -8.53 18.88
N LYS A 159 6.66 -9.36 19.58
CA LYS A 159 7.13 -10.67 19.08
C LYS A 159 6.20 -11.78 19.54
N TYR A 160 6.17 -12.90 18.82
CA TYR A 160 5.36 -14.05 19.22
C TYR A 160 5.73 -14.58 20.62
N GLY A 161 7.00 -14.56 21.02
CA GLY A 161 7.42 -14.99 22.35
C GLY A 161 6.82 -14.15 23.51
N ASP A 162 6.53 -12.88 23.25
CA ASP A 162 5.97 -11.93 24.21
C ASP A 162 4.45 -11.72 24.02
N GLY A 163 3.90 -12.35 22.98
CA GLY A 163 2.54 -12.19 22.50
C GLY A 163 1.49 -12.99 23.26
N VAL A 164 0.24 -12.73 22.89
CA VAL A 164 -0.92 -13.55 23.29
C VAL A 164 -1.42 -14.36 22.09
N GLY A 165 -1.97 -15.55 22.36
CA GLY A 165 -2.47 -16.43 21.31
C GLY A 165 -1.40 -17.30 20.64
N ASN A 166 -0.27 -17.57 21.33
CA ASN A 166 0.88 -18.30 20.78
C ASN A 166 0.49 -19.65 20.17
N GLU A 167 0.44 -19.68 18.85
CA GLU A 167 0.30 -20.89 18.07
C GLU A 167 1.66 -21.58 18.05
N SER A 168 1.68 -22.89 18.28
CA SER A 168 2.90 -23.69 18.41
C SER A 168 3.77 -23.74 17.14
N HIS A 169 3.32 -23.15 16.03
CA HIS A 169 3.99 -23.13 14.74
C HIS A 169 4.79 -21.84 14.49
N GLU A 170 4.58 -20.80 15.29
CA GLU A 170 5.26 -19.52 15.11
C GLU A 170 6.63 -19.49 15.82
N ILE A 171 7.57 -18.74 15.24
CA ILE A 171 8.92 -18.59 15.77
C ILE A 171 8.91 -17.47 16.82
N PRO A 172 9.32 -17.70 18.08
CA PRO A 172 9.20 -16.73 19.17
C PRO A 172 9.85 -15.36 18.88
N GLU A 173 10.95 -15.35 18.12
CA GLU A 173 11.69 -14.13 17.76
C GLU A 173 11.05 -13.32 16.65
N ASN A 174 10.16 -13.94 15.86
CA ASN A 174 9.47 -13.30 14.74
C ASN A 174 8.47 -12.25 15.24
N VAL A 175 8.19 -11.27 14.39
CA VAL A 175 7.27 -10.17 14.68
C VAL A 175 5.84 -10.69 14.59
N GLN A 176 5.13 -10.71 15.71
CA GLN A 176 3.68 -10.98 15.72
C GLN A 176 2.92 -9.76 15.19
N HIS A 177 3.31 -8.57 15.64
CA HIS A 177 2.73 -7.31 15.20
C HIS A 177 3.71 -6.18 15.47
N ALA A 178 3.95 -5.32 14.50
CA ALA A 178 4.75 -4.12 14.69
C ALA A 178 4.18 -2.92 13.95
N HIS A 179 4.49 -1.74 14.47
CA HIS A 179 4.24 -0.45 13.86
C HIS A 179 5.55 0.19 13.42
N PHE A 180 5.54 0.84 12.26
CA PHE A 180 6.59 1.76 11.84
C PHE A 180 6.00 2.89 11.00
N GLU A 181 6.76 3.96 10.84
CA GLU A 181 6.41 5.10 10.00
C GLU A 181 7.51 5.34 8.99
N ILE A 182 7.13 5.66 7.75
CA ILE A 182 8.03 6.21 6.73
C ILE A 182 7.52 7.58 6.27
N ASP A 183 8.35 8.60 6.34
CA ASP A 183 7.97 9.99 6.02
C ASP A 183 6.61 10.38 6.64
N ASP A 184 6.44 10.15 7.95
CA ASP A 184 5.19 10.37 8.69
C ASP A 184 3.95 9.59 8.16
N TYR A 185 4.13 8.51 7.39
CA TYR A 185 3.08 7.60 6.93
C TYR A 185 3.17 6.25 7.66
N SER A 186 2.10 5.87 8.35
CA SER A 186 2.09 4.67 9.22
C SER A 186 1.90 3.39 8.43
N PHE A 187 2.60 2.35 8.88
CA PHE A 187 2.45 0.97 8.44
C PHE A 187 2.38 0.05 9.66
N PHE A 188 1.69 -1.08 9.48
CA PHE A 188 1.87 -2.24 10.33
C PHE A 188 2.59 -3.34 9.56
N CYS A 189 3.22 -4.26 10.28
CA CYS A 189 3.70 -5.50 9.69
C CYS A 189 3.68 -6.67 10.67
N MET A 190 3.73 -7.87 10.11
CA MET A 190 3.84 -9.11 10.84
C MET A 190 4.57 -10.17 10.01
N ASP A 191 5.21 -11.09 10.70
CA ASP A 191 5.67 -12.35 10.17
C ASP A 191 4.57 -13.41 10.35
N ASN A 192 4.46 -14.35 9.42
CA ASN A 192 3.51 -15.44 9.52
C ASN A 192 4.11 -16.74 8.98
N SER A 193 4.06 -17.79 9.81
CA SER A 193 4.68 -19.09 9.52
C SER A 193 3.75 -20.08 8.82
N TYR A 194 2.50 -19.69 8.54
CA TYR A 194 1.59 -20.52 7.76
C TYR A 194 1.94 -20.46 6.27
N ASP A 195 1.74 -21.60 5.62
CA ASP A 195 1.85 -21.75 4.18
C ASP A 195 0.57 -21.19 3.52
N HIS A 196 0.72 -20.12 2.74
CA HIS A 196 -0.38 -19.43 2.08
C HIS A 196 -0.18 -19.50 0.56
N GLU A 197 -1.23 -19.56 -0.25
CA GLU A 197 -1.08 -19.59 -1.72
C GLU A 197 -0.86 -18.18 -2.33
N PHE A 198 -0.06 -17.32 -1.69
CA PHE A 198 0.26 -15.98 -2.19
C PHE A 198 1.60 -15.45 -1.65
N ASP A 199 2.11 -14.39 -2.26
CA ASP A 199 3.25 -13.58 -1.81
C ASP A 199 3.03 -12.12 -2.25
N PHE A 200 3.95 -11.21 -1.88
CA PHE A 200 3.96 -9.87 -2.42
C PHE A 200 3.99 -9.88 -3.96
N ASN A 201 3.11 -9.08 -4.56
CA ASN A 201 3.08 -8.87 -6.01
C ASN A 201 2.63 -7.45 -6.34
N GLU A 202 2.53 -7.14 -7.63
CA GLU A 202 2.18 -5.82 -8.17
C GLU A 202 0.69 -5.48 -7.99
N GLY A 203 -0.11 -6.43 -7.50
CA GLY A 203 -1.53 -6.24 -7.20
C GLY A 203 -1.76 -5.11 -6.20
N ILE A 204 -0.83 -4.91 -5.27
CA ILE A 204 -0.80 -3.78 -4.34
C ILE A 204 0.62 -3.21 -4.34
N SER A 205 0.72 -1.89 -4.47
CA SER A 205 1.99 -1.17 -4.40
C SER A 205 1.86 0.09 -3.56
N ILE A 206 3.00 0.64 -3.10
CA ILE A 206 3.05 1.95 -2.44
C ILE A 206 3.63 2.98 -3.40
N VAL A 207 2.86 4.03 -3.67
CA VAL A 207 3.29 5.19 -4.45
C VAL A 207 4.00 6.16 -3.53
N VAL A 208 5.17 6.62 -3.95
CA VAL A 208 5.96 7.64 -3.27
C VAL A 208 6.24 8.78 -4.24
N MET A 209 5.68 9.95 -3.93
CA MET A 209 5.83 11.16 -4.73
C MET A 209 7.12 11.91 -4.35
N THR A 210 8.03 12.09 -5.30
CA THR A 210 9.31 12.78 -5.07
C THR A 210 9.29 14.21 -5.62
N ASP A 211 10.03 15.11 -4.97
CA ASP A 211 10.09 16.52 -5.35
C ASP A 211 11.10 16.80 -6.47
N ASN A 212 12.16 16.00 -6.56
CA ASN A 212 13.27 16.22 -7.48
C ASN A 212 13.97 14.90 -7.86
N GLN A 213 14.96 15.01 -8.77
CA GLN A 213 15.68 13.85 -9.28
C GLN A 213 16.53 13.17 -8.20
N GLU A 214 17.15 13.94 -7.30
CA GLU A 214 17.99 13.38 -6.23
C GLU A 214 17.20 12.47 -5.29
N GLN A 215 16.00 12.88 -4.87
CA GLN A 215 15.09 12.02 -4.10
C GLN A 215 14.64 10.79 -4.89
N THR A 216 14.38 10.96 -6.19
CA THR A 216 13.97 9.86 -7.07
C THR A 216 15.07 8.82 -7.20
N ASP A 217 16.30 9.27 -7.42
CA ASP A 217 17.47 8.42 -7.53
C ASP A 217 17.77 7.72 -6.21
N HIS A 218 17.78 8.45 -5.09
CA HIS A 218 18.03 7.88 -3.76
C HIS A 218 17.07 6.74 -3.43
N LEU A 219 15.76 6.97 -3.57
CA LEU A 219 14.75 5.95 -3.24
C LEU A 219 14.81 4.77 -4.21
N TRP A 220 14.95 5.03 -5.51
CA TRP A 220 15.04 3.99 -6.51
C TRP A 220 16.26 3.10 -6.29
N ASP A 221 17.45 3.71 -6.17
CA ASP A 221 18.71 3.00 -6.05
C ASP A 221 18.79 2.24 -4.72
N SER A 222 18.20 2.77 -3.65
CA SER A 222 18.14 2.10 -2.34
C SER A 222 17.21 0.89 -2.34
N LEU A 223 16.00 1.02 -2.89
CA LEU A 223 15.01 -0.06 -2.89
C LEU A 223 15.34 -1.16 -3.91
N THR A 224 16.05 -0.84 -4.98
CA THR A 224 16.47 -1.84 -6.00
C THR A 224 17.74 -2.60 -5.62
N LYS A 225 18.40 -2.21 -4.53
CA LYS A 225 19.64 -2.84 -4.06
C LYS A 225 19.40 -4.23 -3.45
N ASP A 226 20.46 -5.03 -3.39
CA ASP A 226 20.56 -6.26 -2.57
C ASP A 226 19.40 -7.26 -2.76
N GLY A 227 18.94 -7.43 -4.01
CA GLY A 227 17.86 -8.35 -4.39
C GLY A 227 16.60 -7.65 -4.91
N GLY A 228 16.54 -6.32 -4.84
CA GLY A 228 15.51 -5.54 -5.52
C GLY A 228 15.57 -5.66 -7.04
N ARG A 229 14.46 -5.29 -7.69
CA ARG A 229 14.26 -5.43 -9.15
C ARG A 229 13.57 -4.20 -9.72
N GLU A 230 14.18 -3.63 -10.74
CA GLU A 230 13.57 -2.57 -11.53
C GLU A 230 12.40 -3.09 -12.36
N SER A 231 11.40 -2.22 -12.57
CA SER A 231 10.32 -2.42 -13.52
C SER A 231 10.10 -1.12 -14.31
N MET A 232 9.06 -1.08 -15.14
CA MET A 232 8.80 0.03 -16.06
C MET A 232 8.06 1.19 -15.36
N CYS A 233 8.19 2.39 -15.92
CA CYS A 233 7.37 3.55 -15.59
C CYS A 233 7.40 3.95 -14.10
N GLY A 234 8.56 3.86 -13.45
CA GLY A 234 8.71 4.19 -12.03
C GLY A 234 8.34 3.05 -11.07
N TRP A 235 7.98 1.88 -11.58
CA TRP A 235 7.74 0.69 -10.74
C TRP A 235 9.04 -0.02 -10.40
N LEU A 236 9.11 -0.58 -9.19
CA LEU A 236 10.16 -1.49 -8.75
C LEU A 236 9.62 -2.48 -7.71
N LYS A 237 10.39 -3.52 -7.45
CA LYS A 237 10.24 -4.37 -6.26
C LYS A 237 11.48 -4.26 -5.40
N ASP A 238 11.31 -4.22 -4.09
CA ASP A 238 12.44 -4.35 -3.18
C ASP A 238 12.89 -5.81 -3.01
N LYS A 239 13.92 -6.02 -2.18
CA LYS A 239 14.48 -7.35 -1.89
C LYS A 239 13.51 -8.33 -1.22
N PHE A 240 12.39 -7.84 -0.68
CA PHE A 240 11.32 -8.66 -0.11
C PHE A 240 10.22 -8.95 -1.14
N GLY A 241 10.25 -8.28 -2.30
CA GLY A 241 9.24 -8.41 -3.35
C GLY A 241 8.07 -7.45 -3.22
N MET A 242 8.08 -6.54 -2.24
CA MET A 242 7.06 -5.51 -2.09
C MET A 242 7.17 -4.52 -3.26
N SER A 243 6.03 -4.17 -3.85
CA SER A 243 5.97 -3.32 -5.05
C SER A 243 5.90 -1.85 -4.66
N TRP A 244 6.73 -1.03 -5.30
CA TRP A 244 6.79 0.42 -5.10
C TRP A 244 6.65 1.16 -6.42
N GLN A 245 6.13 2.38 -6.36
CA GLN A 245 6.13 3.33 -7.47
C GLN A 245 6.80 4.62 -7.03
N ILE A 246 7.99 4.92 -7.57
CA ILE A 246 8.72 6.15 -7.28
C ILE A 246 8.40 7.17 -8.38
N VAL A 247 7.57 8.15 -8.04
CA VAL A 247 6.90 9.01 -9.03
C VAL A 247 7.24 10.48 -8.77
N PRO A 248 8.07 11.12 -9.60
CA PRO A 248 8.32 12.54 -9.47
C PRO A 248 7.04 13.36 -9.67
N LYS A 249 6.78 14.34 -8.79
CA LYS A 249 5.64 15.26 -8.95
C LYS A 249 5.67 15.97 -10.31
N LYS A 250 6.86 16.21 -10.85
CA LYS A 250 7.05 16.78 -12.19
C LYS A 250 6.44 15.93 -13.30
N LEU A 251 6.53 14.59 -13.23
CA LEU A 251 5.92 13.70 -14.22
C LEU A 251 4.39 13.93 -14.29
N ILE A 252 3.72 13.95 -13.13
CA ILE A 252 2.28 14.18 -13.05
C ILE A 252 1.89 15.58 -13.57
N GLN A 253 2.68 16.60 -13.24
CA GLN A 253 2.47 17.95 -13.76
C GLN A 253 2.51 18.00 -15.29
N LEU A 254 3.53 17.36 -15.89
CA LEU A 254 3.74 17.37 -17.34
C LEU A 254 2.69 16.51 -18.09
N MET A 255 2.27 15.37 -17.52
CA MET A 255 1.23 14.52 -18.10
C MET A 255 -0.17 15.13 -18.04
N ASN A 256 -0.45 15.98 -17.05
CA ASN A 256 -1.74 16.64 -16.88
C ASN A 256 -1.81 18.02 -17.56
N ASP A 257 -0.82 18.37 -18.38
CA ASP A 257 -0.82 19.64 -19.10
C ASP A 257 -2.02 19.73 -20.07
N PRO A 258 -2.75 20.87 -20.12
CA PRO A 258 -3.84 21.06 -21.07
C PRO A 258 -3.43 20.89 -22.54
N HIS A 259 -2.16 21.11 -22.87
CA HIS A 259 -1.58 20.87 -24.20
C HIS A 259 -1.37 19.37 -24.44
N GLN A 260 -2.44 18.72 -24.91
CA GLN A 260 -2.51 17.27 -25.13
C GLN A 260 -1.32 16.69 -25.93
N GLU A 261 -0.83 17.38 -26.95
CA GLU A 261 0.31 16.90 -27.73
C GLU A 261 1.59 16.81 -26.88
N LYS A 262 1.85 17.81 -26.03
CA LYS A 262 3.02 17.81 -25.13
C LYS A 262 2.89 16.75 -24.05
N ALA A 263 1.71 16.65 -23.44
CA ALA A 263 1.40 15.60 -22.46
C ALA A 263 1.61 14.20 -23.06
N GLN A 264 1.17 13.98 -24.30
CA GLN A 264 1.39 12.71 -25.00
C GLN A 264 2.87 12.41 -25.22
N LYS A 265 3.70 13.40 -25.60
CA LYS A 265 5.16 13.20 -25.74
C LYS A 265 5.79 12.75 -24.42
N VAL A 266 5.37 13.33 -23.30
CA VAL A 266 5.81 12.93 -21.95
C VAL A 266 5.41 11.50 -21.64
N VAL A 267 4.16 11.11 -21.91
CA VAL A 267 3.70 9.72 -21.73
C VAL A 267 4.55 8.75 -22.57
N GLN A 268 4.83 9.08 -23.84
CA GLN A 268 5.64 8.23 -24.72
C GLN A 268 7.10 8.12 -24.26
N ALA A 269 7.65 9.16 -23.64
CA ALA A 269 8.98 9.12 -23.02
C ALA A 269 8.97 8.23 -21.77
N MET A 270 8.01 8.44 -20.86
CA MET A 270 7.84 7.66 -19.63
C MET A 270 7.72 6.16 -19.91
N MET A 271 6.95 5.76 -20.94
CA MET A 271 6.75 4.34 -21.30
C MET A 271 8.04 3.61 -21.71
N LYS A 272 9.13 4.34 -21.97
CA LYS A 272 10.45 3.79 -22.32
C LYS A 272 11.40 3.74 -21.11
N MET A 273 10.97 4.25 -19.97
CA MET A 273 11.79 4.37 -18.77
C MET A 273 11.50 3.25 -17.78
N GLN A 274 12.53 2.83 -17.05
CA GLN A 274 12.38 2.09 -15.80
C GLN A 274 12.33 3.11 -14.65
N LYS A 275 13.50 3.63 -14.23
CA LYS A 275 13.58 4.81 -13.36
C LYS A 275 13.14 6.05 -14.13
N ILE A 276 12.34 6.91 -13.49
CA ILE A 276 11.93 8.17 -14.09
C ILE A 276 13.08 9.18 -14.05
N VAL A 277 13.43 9.72 -15.23
CA VAL A 277 14.43 10.79 -15.40
C VAL A 277 13.71 12.08 -15.77
N ILE A 278 13.67 13.04 -14.83
CA ILE A 278 12.90 14.27 -14.96
C ILE A 278 13.36 15.11 -16.16
N SER A 279 14.67 15.22 -16.40
CA SER A 279 15.21 16.00 -17.53
C SER A 279 14.72 15.49 -18.87
N ASP A 280 14.64 14.17 -19.04
CA ASP A 280 14.24 13.54 -20.30
C ASP A 280 12.74 13.73 -20.56
N LEU A 281 11.93 13.78 -19.49
CA LEU A 281 10.51 14.15 -19.59
C LEU A 281 10.35 15.62 -20.01
N GLU A 282 11.16 16.52 -19.45
CA GLU A 282 11.15 17.94 -19.80
C GLU A 282 11.63 18.18 -21.24
N GLU A 283 12.63 17.43 -21.71
CA GLU A 283 13.07 17.44 -23.11
C GLU A 283 11.95 16.97 -24.04
N ALA A 284 11.32 15.83 -23.73
CA ALA A 284 10.19 15.31 -24.50
C ALA A 284 9.03 16.31 -24.56
N TYR A 285 8.71 16.97 -23.45
CA TYR A 285 7.66 17.99 -23.37
C TYR A 285 7.93 19.22 -24.26
N ASN A 286 9.21 19.58 -24.46
CA ASN A 286 9.61 20.76 -25.22
C ASN A 286 9.99 20.48 -26.69
N SER A 287 10.08 19.20 -27.07
CA SER A 287 10.26 18.76 -28.46
C SER A 287 9.03 18.96 -29.32
#